data_AF-A0A9N8V4Z0-F1
#
_entry.id   AF-A0A9N8V4Z0-F1
#
_cell.length_a   1.000
_cell.length_b   1.000
_cell.length_c   1.000
_cell.angle_alpha   90.00
_cell.angle_beta   90.00
_cell.angle_gamma   90.00
#
_symmetry.space_group_name_H-M   'P 1'
#
loop_
_entity.id
_entity.type
_entity.pdbx_description
1 polymer ?
#
loop_
_entity_poly.entity_id
_entity_poly.type
_entity_poly.pdbx_seq_one_letter_code
_entity_poly.pdbx_strand_id
1 'polypeptide(L)'
;MSDKRQKPVRSKSDKYQNIDQVEKSEKLDKASIKKAFDVFDYNGNGILSLAEIDRAVIELYPQLAKDKPAIMRAYKAADASNDGFIDFEEFGRLVDLLYYYNDLFKVFKKLDTDSDRRISFEEFKKGHKLIGIDASSEKQIKKEFDEIDTNKGGFILFDEFCTFAAKKKLIAEMP
;
A
#
# COMPACT_ATOMS: atom_id res chain seq x y z
N MET A 1 -41.77 32.79 -11.94
CA MET A 1 -40.34 32.89 -12.28
C MET A 1 -39.58 31.96 -11.36
N SER A 2 -38.90 31.00 -11.96
CA SER A 2 -38.31 29.83 -11.32
C SER A 2 -36.97 30.19 -10.68
N ASP A 3 -36.77 29.86 -9.41
CA ASP A 3 -35.43 29.81 -8.82
C ASP A 3 -35.19 28.40 -8.25
N LYS A 4 -34.49 27.58 -9.05
CA LYS A 4 -34.09 26.23 -8.71
C LYS A 4 -32.89 26.31 -7.77
N ARG A 5 -33.14 26.34 -6.45
CA ARG A 5 -32.09 26.07 -5.46
C ARG A 5 -31.67 24.60 -5.58
N GLN A 6 -30.57 24.37 -6.28
CA GLN A 6 -29.85 23.10 -6.27
C GLN A 6 -29.44 22.76 -4.84
N LYS A 7 -29.82 21.56 -4.36
CA LYS A 7 -29.31 21.01 -3.11
C LYS A 7 -27.79 20.81 -3.23
N PRO A 8 -27.01 21.05 -2.17
CA PRO A 8 -25.57 20.81 -2.22
C PRO A 8 -25.32 19.33 -2.49
N VAL A 9 -24.59 19.06 -3.57
CA VAL A 9 -24.12 17.72 -3.94
C VAL A 9 -23.06 17.34 -2.90
N ARG A 10 -23.37 16.36 -2.04
CA ARG A 10 -22.39 15.78 -1.10
C ARG A 10 -21.25 15.16 -1.91
N SER A 11 -20.04 15.70 -1.76
CA SER A 11 -18.82 15.14 -2.30
C SER A 11 -18.59 13.75 -1.72
N LYS A 12 -18.19 12.77 -2.55
CA LYS A 12 -17.90 11.38 -2.13
C LYS A 12 -16.57 11.24 -1.35
N SER A 13 -15.89 12.34 -1.05
CA SER A 13 -14.59 12.41 -0.37
C SER A 13 -14.64 12.33 1.15
N ASP A 14 -15.79 12.53 1.78
CA ASP A 14 -15.84 12.91 3.21
C ASP A 14 -15.91 11.72 4.19
N LYS A 15 -15.84 10.46 3.71
CA LYS A 15 -16.01 9.26 4.56
C LYS A 15 -14.70 8.62 5.07
N TYR A 16 -13.54 9.18 4.72
CA TYR A 16 -12.22 8.63 5.06
C TYR A 16 -11.52 9.35 6.24
N GLN A 17 -12.22 10.24 6.95
CA GLN A 17 -11.68 11.07 8.05
C GLN A 17 -11.05 10.30 9.24
N ASN A 18 -11.14 8.97 9.29
CA ASN A 18 -10.56 8.12 10.35
C ASN A 18 -9.33 7.30 9.92
N ILE A 19 -8.88 7.40 8.66
CA ILE A 19 -7.57 6.88 8.22
C ILE A 19 -6.49 7.97 8.24
N ASP A 20 -6.86 9.23 8.52
CA ASP A 20 -6.00 10.41 8.42
C ASP A 20 -4.99 10.61 9.58
N GLN A 21 -4.87 9.65 10.51
CA GLN A 21 -3.76 9.66 11.50
C GLN A 21 -2.50 8.94 11.00
N VAL A 22 -2.36 8.78 9.69
CA VAL A 22 -1.09 8.38 9.08
C VAL A 22 -0.29 9.66 8.87
N GLU A 23 0.79 9.84 9.64
CA GLU A 23 1.75 10.92 9.43
C GLU A 23 2.12 10.96 7.94
N LYS A 24 1.78 12.06 7.26
CA LYS A 24 2.25 12.32 5.90
C LYS A 24 3.77 12.33 5.94
N SER A 25 4.41 11.34 5.31
CA SER A 25 5.84 11.42 5.06
C SER A 25 6.10 12.59 4.12
N GLU A 26 6.96 13.52 4.54
CA GLU A 26 7.41 14.59 3.65
C GLU A 26 8.13 13.96 2.46
N LYS A 27 7.66 14.28 1.25
CA LYS A 27 8.28 13.80 0.02
C LYS A 27 9.70 14.33 -0.04
N LEU A 28 10.68 13.43 -0.10
CA LEU A 28 12.09 13.82 -0.18
C LEU A 28 12.35 14.60 -1.47
N ASP A 29 13.15 15.67 -1.38
CA ASP A 29 13.63 16.37 -2.57
C ASP A 29 14.70 15.55 -3.31
N LYS A 30 14.96 15.89 -4.57
CA LYS A 30 15.93 15.17 -5.41
C LYS A 30 17.33 15.10 -4.80
N ALA A 31 17.74 16.12 -4.05
CA ALA A 31 19.05 16.15 -3.39
C ALA A 31 19.12 15.17 -2.22
N SER A 32 18.05 15.05 -1.45
CA SER A 32 17.90 14.13 -0.32
C SER A 32 17.79 12.68 -0.81
N ILE A 33 17.05 12.46 -1.91
CA ILE A 33 17.00 11.17 -2.60
C ILE A 33 18.39 10.77 -3.08
N LYS A 34 19.16 11.68 -3.69
CA LYS A 34 20.53 11.39 -4.13
C LYS A 34 21.46 11.05 -2.97
N LYS A 35 21.41 11.81 -1.88
CA LYS A 35 22.19 11.50 -0.67
C LYS A 35 21.83 10.14 -0.09
N ALA A 36 20.54 9.80 -0.02
CA ALA A 36 20.11 8.49 0.47
C ALA A 36 20.58 7.35 -0.45
N PHE A 37 20.49 7.55 -1.77
CA PHE A 37 21.02 6.59 -2.75
C PHE A 37 22.52 6.34 -2.54
N ASP A 38 23.30 7.41 -2.42
CA ASP A 38 24.76 7.31 -2.25
C ASP A 38 25.14 6.64 -0.90
N VAL A 39 24.27 6.71 0.12
CA VAL A 39 24.45 5.98 1.38
C VAL A 39 24.11 4.49 1.22
N PHE A 40 23.15 4.16 0.37
CA PHE A 40 22.67 2.79 0.17
C PHE A 40 23.55 1.99 -0.79
N ASP A 41 24.12 2.66 -1.80
CA ASP A 41 25.04 2.08 -2.77
C ASP A 41 26.43 1.88 -2.13
N TYR A 42 26.51 0.91 -1.21
CA TYR A 42 27.71 0.67 -0.41
C TYR A 42 28.91 0.29 -1.26
N ASN A 43 28.69 -0.44 -2.35
CA ASN A 43 29.75 -0.91 -3.23
C ASN A 43 30.07 0.08 -4.37
N GLY A 44 29.25 1.11 -4.58
CA GLY A 44 29.47 2.19 -5.54
C GLY A 44 29.25 1.80 -7.00
N ASN A 45 28.43 0.79 -7.27
CA ASN A 45 28.16 0.30 -8.64
C ASN A 45 27.03 1.07 -9.34
N GLY A 46 26.37 2.00 -8.65
CA GLY A 46 25.29 2.82 -9.20
C GLY A 46 23.93 2.14 -9.23
N ILE A 47 23.77 0.98 -8.60
CA ILE A 47 22.51 0.22 -8.48
C ILE A 47 22.39 -0.39 -7.08
N LEU A 48 21.17 -0.58 -6.60
CA LEU A 48 20.92 -1.14 -5.27
C LEU A 48 20.38 -2.56 -5.38
N SER A 49 21.07 -3.50 -4.75
CA SER A 49 20.57 -4.86 -4.54
C SER A 49 19.49 -4.89 -3.45
N LEU A 50 18.70 -5.97 -3.42
CA LEU A 50 17.73 -6.19 -2.33
C LEU A 50 18.36 -6.14 -0.94
N ALA A 51 19.60 -6.61 -0.79
CA ALA A 51 20.31 -6.60 0.50
C ALA A 51 20.71 -5.18 0.94
N GLU A 52 21.17 -4.35 0.00
CA GLU A 52 21.47 -2.94 0.25
C GLU A 52 20.20 -2.18 0.64
N ILE A 53 19.09 -2.42 -0.05
CA ILE A 53 17.79 -1.84 0.28
C ILE A 53 17.29 -2.33 1.65
N ASP A 54 17.41 -3.62 1.96
CA ASP A 54 16.92 -4.15 3.23
C ASP A 54 17.68 -3.54 4.42
N ARG A 55 19.00 -3.42 4.29
CA ARG A 55 19.84 -2.72 5.27
C ARG A 55 19.46 -1.24 5.40
N ALA A 56 19.35 -0.58 4.26
CA ALA A 56 19.00 0.83 4.16
C ALA A 56 17.67 1.18 4.82
N VAL A 57 16.63 0.37 4.60
CA VAL A 57 15.32 0.56 5.23
C VAL A 57 15.43 0.38 6.74
N ILE A 58 16.23 -0.57 7.23
CA ILE A 58 16.48 -0.74 8.67
C ILE A 58 17.16 0.51 9.27
N GLU A 59 18.14 1.07 8.57
CA GLU A 59 18.94 2.19 9.08
C GLU A 59 18.21 3.54 9.03
N LEU A 60 17.57 3.88 7.90
CA LEU A 60 16.94 5.21 7.71
C LEU A 60 15.44 5.24 8.00
N TYR A 61 14.75 4.10 7.88
CA TYR A 61 13.31 3.99 8.10
C TYR A 61 12.95 2.83 9.04
N PRO A 62 13.51 2.80 10.27
CA PRO A 62 13.31 1.68 11.21
C PRO A 62 11.83 1.39 11.51
N GLN A 63 10.96 2.40 11.38
CA GLN A 63 9.51 2.26 11.50
C GLN A 63 8.86 1.41 10.40
N LEU A 64 9.45 1.37 9.21
CA LEU A 64 9.00 0.57 8.05
C LEU A 64 9.64 -0.83 8.05
N ALA A 65 10.84 -0.96 8.62
CA ALA A 65 11.67 -2.17 8.60
C ALA A 65 10.99 -3.44 9.15
N LYS A 66 10.00 -3.28 10.04
CA LYS A 66 9.24 -4.38 10.65
C LYS A 66 8.29 -5.08 9.67
N ASP A 67 7.84 -4.39 8.64
CA ASP A 67 6.78 -4.85 7.74
C ASP A 67 7.39 -5.37 6.43
N LYS A 68 8.20 -6.43 6.53
CA LYS A 68 8.93 -7.04 5.40
C LYS A 68 8.05 -7.32 4.15
N PRO A 69 6.80 -7.79 4.25
CA PRO A 69 5.94 -7.97 3.07
C PRO A 69 5.69 -6.65 2.31
N ALA A 70 5.56 -5.52 3.00
CA ALA A 70 5.39 -4.21 2.38
C ALA A 70 6.66 -3.77 1.64
N ILE A 71 7.83 -3.99 2.25
CA ILE A 71 9.15 -3.68 1.64
C ILE A 71 9.33 -4.49 0.35
N MET A 72 9.08 -5.80 0.40
CA MET A 72 9.17 -6.66 -0.78
C MET A 72 8.21 -6.25 -1.89
N ARG A 73 7.00 -5.79 -1.53
CA ARG A 73 6.02 -5.32 -2.51
C ARG A 73 6.44 -3.99 -3.15
N ALA A 74 7.00 -3.07 -2.36
CA ALA A 74 7.55 -1.80 -2.82
C ALA A 74 8.72 -2.01 -3.77
N TYR A 75 9.66 -2.88 -3.38
CA TYR A 75 10.79 -3.28 -4.21
C TYR A 75 10.34 -3.77 -5.60
N LYS A 76 9.45 -4.77 -5.63
CA LYS A 76 8.92 -5.33 -6.89
C LYS A 76 8.14 -4.32 -7.74
N ALA A 77 7.61 -3.26 -7.14
CA ALA A 77 6.89 -2.21 -7.87
C ALA A 77 7.78 -1.06 -8.33
N ALA A 78 8.98 -0.93 -7.74
CA ALA A 78 9.98 0.05 -8.10
C ALA A 78 10.92 -0.47 -9.19
N ASP A 79 11.25 -1.76 -9.16
CA ASP A 79 12.03 -2.50 -10.17
C ASP A 79 11.22 -2.59 -11.48
N ALA A 80 11.25 -1.51 -12.25
CA ALA A 80 10.51 -1.38 -13.51
C ALA A 80 11.26 -2.07 -14.65
N SER A 81 12.59 -2.09 -14.57
CA SER A 81 13.46 -2.81 -15.48
C SER A 81 13.34 -4.34 -15.36
N ASN A 82 12.88 -4.85 -14.21
CA ASN A 82 12.84 -6.27 -13.83
C ASN A 82 14.21 -6.94 -13.88
N ASP A 83 15.28 -6.20 -13.61
CA ASP A 83 16.65 -6.72 -13.60
C ASP A 83 17.08 -7.23 -12.21
N GLY A 84 16.23 -7.04 -11.19
CA GLY A 84 16.51 -7.45 -9.82
C GLY A 84 17.44 -6.48 -9.07
N PHE A 85 17.54 -5.24 -9.55
CA PHE A 85 18.21 -4.13 -8.89
C PHE A 85 17.32 -2.88 -8.93
N ILE A 86 17.73 -1.84 -8.19
CA ILE A 86 17.07 -0.53 -8.21
C ILE A 86 18.11 0.51 -8.60
N ASP A 87 17.93 1.13 -9.76
CA ASP A 87 18.77 2.26 -10.17
C ASP A 87 18.35 3.58 -9.50
N PHE A 88 19.05 4.67 -9.82
CA PHE A 88 18.75 5.98 -9.25
C PHE A 88 17.38 6.54 -9.66
N GLU A 89 16.89 6.23 -10.87
CA GLU A 89 15.58 6.68 -11.35
C GLU A 89 14.45 5.92 -10.64
N GLU A 90 14.63 4.62 -10.42
CA GLU A 90 13.72 3.74 -9.69
C GLU A 90 13.73 4.01 -8.18
N PHE A 91 14.86 4.44 -7.61
CA PHE A 91 15.00 4.68 -6.18
C PHE A 91 14.07 5.78 -5.65
N GLY A 92 13.87 6.85 -6.41
CA GLY A 92 12.91 7.90 -6.04
C GLY A 92 11.49 7.34 -5.89
N ARG A 93 11.11 6.43 -6.81
CA ARG A 93 9.83 5.73 -6.77
C ARG A 93 9.75 4.74 -5.60
N LEU A 94 10.85 4.03 -5.32
CA LEU A 94 10.94 3.07 -4.20
C LEU A 94 10.57 3.73 -2.86
N VAL A 95 11.09 4.94 -2.58
CA VAL A 95 10.79 5.63 -1.32
C VAL A 95 9.30 5.91 -1.17
N ASP A 96 8.65 6.45 -2.21
CA ASP A 96 7.21 6.71 -2.18
C ASP A 96 6.41 5.40 -2.01
N LEU A 97 6.83 4.32 -2.70
CA LEU A 97 6.20 3.01 -2.62
C LEU A 97 6.38 2.34 -1.25
N LEU A 98 7.50 2.54 -0.56
CA LEU A 98 7.73 2.00 0.79
C LEU A 98 6.68 2.51 1.78
N TYR A 99 6.35 3.81 1.73
CA TYR A 99 5.29 4.37 2.56
C TYR A 99 3.91 3.85 2.15
N TYR A 100 3.61 3.88 0.85
CA TYR A 100 2.33 3.43 0.31
C TYR A 100 2.01 1.98 0.70
N TYR A 101 2.92 1.04 0.45
CA TYR A 101 2.69 -0.36 0.78
C TYR A 101 2.71 -0.63 2.27
N ASN A 102 3.49 0.13 3.05
CA ASN A 102 3.45 0.02 4.50
C ASN A 102 2.07 0.44 5.06
N ASP A 103 1.47 1.49 4.52
CA ASP A 103 0.12 1.90 4.95
C ASP A 103 -0.96 0.90 4.53
N LEU A 104 -0.85 0.33 3.33
CA LEU A 104 -1.69 -0.80 2.93
C LEU A 104 -1.53 -1.99 3.87
N PHE A 105 -0.30 -2.30 4.26
CA PHE A 105 -0.02 -3.41 5.17
C PHE A 105 -0.58 -3.16 6.58
N LYS A 106 -0.61 -1.90 7.05
CA LYS A 106 -1.31 -1.53 8.29
C LYS A 106 -2.81 -1.81 8.20
N VAL A 107 -3.45 -1.55 7.05
CA VAL A 107 -4.86 -1.88 6.85
C VAL A 107 -5.07 -3.39 6.78
N PHE A 108 -4.18 -4.09 6.06
CA PHE A 108 -4.19 -5.56 5.96
C PHE A 108 -4.14 -6.20 7.36
N LYS A 109 -3.20 -5.77 8.22
CA LYS A 109 -3.09 -6.23 9.61
C LYS A 109 -4.29 -5.93 10.51
N LYS A 110 -5.13 -4.94 10.15
CA LYS A 110 -6.38 -4.69 10.89
C LYS A 110 -7.48 -5.68 10.50
N LEU A 111 -7.38 -6.29 9.32
CA LEU A 111 -8.31 -7.31 8.84
C LEU A 111 -7.86 -8.71 9.25
N ASP A 112 -6.57 -9.01 9.11
CA ASP A 112 -5.91 -10.25 9.56
C ASP A 112 -5.79 -10.23 11.10
N THR A 113 -6.77 -10.82 11.78
CA THR A 113 -6.94 -10.75 13.23
C THR A 113 -6.21 -11.85 13.98
N ASP A 114 -5.95 -12.98 13.34
CA ASP A 114 -5.17 -14.08 13.92
C ASP A 114 -3.68 -14.03 13.52
N SER A 115 -3.29 -13.07 12.67
CA SER A 115 -1.91 -12.82 12.23
C SER A 115 -1.30 -13.98 11.45
N ASP A 116 -2.10 -14.75 10.73
CA ASP A 116 -1.64 -15.84 9.85
C ASP A 116 -1.03 -15.33 8.52
N ARG A 117 -1.06 -14.00 8.30
CA ARG A 117 -0.61 -13.26 7.10
C ARG A 117 -1.51 -13.42 5.90
N ARG A 118 -2.76 -13.82 6.10
CA ARG A 118 -3.80 -13.99 5.09
C ARG A 118 -5.07 -13.39 5.66
N ILE A 119 -6.05 -13.11 4.81
CA ILE A 119 -7.38 -12.70 5.29
C ILE A 119 -8.34 -13.82 4.89
N SER A 120 -8.84 -14.52 5.89
CA SER A 120 -9.91 -15.50 5.72
C SER A 120 -11.24 -14.84 5.37
N PHE A 121 -12.19 -15.61 4.86
CA PHE A 121 -13.53 -15.09 4.58
C PHE A 121 -14.22 -14.50 5.82
N GLU A 122 -14.03 -15.12 6.99
CA GLU A 122 -14.62 -14.64 8.24
C GLU A 122 -14.02 -13.31 8.72
N GLU A 123 -12.71 -13.13 8.55
CA GLU A 123 -12.03 -11.88 8.84
C GLU A 123 -12.43 -10.77 7.89
N PHE A 124 -12.47 -11.07 6.59
CA PHE A 124 -12.98 -10.16 5.58
C PHE A 124 -14.43 -9.76 5.87
N LYS A 125 -15.29 -10.72 6.22
CA LYS A 125 -16.71 -10.47 6.57
C LYS A 125 -16.85 -9.54 7.77
N LYS A 126 -15.99 -9.66 8.79
CA LYS A 126 -15.98 -8.75 9.94
C LYS A 126 -15.44 -7.36 9.58
N GLY A 127 -14.45 -7.29 8.68
CA GLY A 127 -13.69 -6.08 8.37
C GLY A 127 -14.07 -5.36 7.07
N HIS A 128 -14.97 -5.87 6.23
CA HIS A 128 -15.23 -5.36 4.87
C HIS A 128 -15.58 -3.87 4.85
N LYS A 129 -16.22 -3.35 5.90
CA LYS A 129 -16.61 -1.94 6.01
C LYS A 129 -15.39 -1.02 6.20
N LEU A 130 -14.32 -1.52 6.84
CA LEU A 130 -13.09 -0.76 7.06
C LEU A 130 -12.39 -0.41 5.73
N ILE A 131 -12.61 -1.22 4.69
CA ILE A 131 -12.04 -1.03 3.35
C ILE A 131 -13.05 -0.50 2.34
N GLY A 132 -14.17 0.07 2.83
CA GLY A 132 -15.14 0.76 1.98
C GLY A 132 -16.06 -0.16 1.16
N ILE A 133 -16.13 -1.45 1.49
CA ILE A 133 -17.10 -2.37 0.90
C ILE A 133 -18.39 -2.27 1.69
N ASP A 134 -19.42 -1.67 1.09
CA ASP A 134 -20.75 -1.52 1.70
C ASP A 134 -21.68 -2.63 1.19
N ALA A 135 -21.43 -3.85 1.68
CA ALA A 135 -22.25 -5.03 1.43
C ALA A 135 -23.10 -5.35 2.67
N SER A 136 -24.37 -5.70 2.46
CA SER A 136 -25.33 -5.95 3.56
C SER A 136 -25.70 -7.43 3.73
N SER A 137 -25.37 -8.27 2.75
CA SER A 137 -25.65 -9.71 2.79
C SER A 137 -24.38 -10.54 2.64
N GLU A 138 -24.36 -11.71 3.27
CA GLU A 138 -23.23 -12.64 3.18
C GLU A 138 -22.90 -13.02 1.73
N LYS A 139 -23.92 -13.18 0.88
CA LYS A 139 -23.74 -13.44 -0.55
C LYS A 139 -23.01 -12.31 -1.27
N GLN A 140 -23.31 -11.05 -0.95
CA GLN A 140 -22.60 -9.89 -1.53
C GLN A 140 -21.16 -9.80 -1.01
N ILE A 141 -20.96 -10.02 0.29
CA ILE A 141 -19.62 -10.03 0.91
C ILE A 141 -18.77 -11.13 0.28
N LYS A 142 -19.33 -12.34 0.11
CA LYS A 142 -18.63 -13.46 -0.52
C LYS A 142 -18.27 -13.15 -1.97
N LYS A 143 -19.16 -12.51 -2.72
CA LYS A 143 -18.85 -12.07 -4.09
C LYS A 143 -17.65 -11.10 -4.13
N GLU A 144 -17.61 -10.09 -3.26
CA GLU A 144 -16.47 -9.17 -3.21
C GLU A 144 -15.19 -9.88 -2.77
N PHE A 145 -15.26 -10.80 -1.80
CA PHE A 145 -14.14 -11.63 -1.40
C PHE A 145 -13.58 -12.44 -2.58
N ASP A 146 -14.44 -13.13 -3.33
CA ASP A 146 -14.06 -13.95 -4.49
C ASP A 146 -13.50 -13.12 -5.64
N GLU A 147 -13.91 -11.85 -5.77
CA GLU A 147 -13.32 -10.92 -6.74
C GLU A 147 -11.90 -10.47 -6.36
N ILE A 148 -11.56 -10.49 -5.06
CA ILE A 148 -10.23 -10.14 -4.55
C ILE A 148 -9.31 -11.37 -4.52
N ASP A 149 -9.83 -12.55 -4.12
CA ASP A 149 -9.13 -13.85 -4.14
C ASP A 149 -8.95 -14.37 -5.57
N THR A 150 -8.09 -13.69 -6.33
CA THR A 150 -7.86 -13.97 -7.76
C THR A 150 -7.23 -15.33 -8.02
N ASN A 151 -6.40 -15.83 -7.09
CA ASN A 151 -5.78 -17.15 -7.22
C ASN A 151 -6.71 -18.29 -6.76
N LYS A 152 -7.88 -17.97 -6.19
CA LYS A 152 -8.88 -18.92 -5.68
C LYS A 152 -8.33 -19.83 -4.57
N GLY A 153 -7.42 -19.30 -3.77
CA GLY A 153 -6.79 -20.01 -2.66
C GLY A 153 -7.69 -20.14 -1.44
N GLY A 154 -8.83 -19.42 -1.42
CA GLY A 154 -9.76 -19.35 -0.30
C GLY A 154 -9.38 -18.32 0.75
N PHE A 155 -8.35 -17.53 0.50
CA PHE A 155 -7.81 -16.49 1.38
C PHE A 155 -7.30 -15.33 0.54
N ILE A 156 -7.48 -14.10 1.01
CA ILE A 156 -6.89 -12.93 0.36
C ILE A 156 -5.46 -12.77 0.86
N LEU A 157 -4.50 -12.86 -0.06
CA LEU A 157 -3.09 -12.56 0.22
C LEU A 157 -2.80 -11.06 0.12
N PHE A 158 -1.68 -10.62 0.69
CA PHE A 158 -1.31 -9.20 0.66
C PHE A 158 -1.17 -8.64 -0.77
N ASP A 159 -0.66 -9.43 -1.72
CA ASP A 159 -0.54 -9.03 -3.13
C ASP A 159 -1.91 -8.78 -3.79
N GLU A 160 -2.88 -9.63 -3.46
CA GLU A 160 -4.27 -9.51 -3.93
C GLU A 160 -4.98 -8.31 -3.29
N PHE A 161 -4.77 -8.13 -1.99
CA PHE A 161 -5.23 -6.95 -1.26
C PHE A 161 -4.67 -5.65 -1.86
N CYS A 162 -3.37 -5.61 -2.19
CA CYS A 162 -2.74 -4.45 -2.84
C CYS A 162 -3.38 -4.14 -4.20
N THR A 163 -3.64 -5.18 -5.00
CA THR A 163 -4.29 -5.04 -6.31
C THR A 163 -5.69 -4.46 -6.18
N PHE A 164 -6.47 -4.98 -5.22
CA PHE A 164 -7.79 -4.44 -4.87
C PHE A 164 -7.69 -2.98 -4.41
N ALA A 165 -6.78 -2.69 -3.48
CA ALA A 165 -6.63 -1.37 -2.89
C ALA A 165 -6.25 -0.31 -3.94
N ALA A 166 -5.35 -0.64 -4.87
CA ALA A 166 -5.01 0.22 -6.00
C ALA A 166 -6.23 0.46 -6.91
N LYS A 167 -6.98 -0.61 -7.26
CA LYS A 167 -8.19 -0.51 -8.11
C LYS A 167 -9.29 0.36 -7.47
N LYS A 168 -9.44 0.30 -6.15
CA LYS A 168 -10.43 1.08 -5.40
C LYS A 168 -9.91 2.45 -4.94
N LYS A 169 -8.63 2.76 -5.17
CA LYS A 169 -7.94 3.95 -4.63
C LYS A 169 -8.15 4.08 -3.11
N LEU A 170 -7.93 2.96 -2.39
CA LEU A 170 -8.20 2.85 -0.96
C LEU A 170 -7.34 3.82 -0.14
N ILE A 171 -6.09 3.98 -0.53
CA ILE A 171 -5.20 5.04 -0.06
C ILE A 171 -5.08 6.04 -1.22
N ALA A 172 -4.98 7.33 -0.89
CA ALA A 172 -4.80 8.39 -1.88
C ALA A 172 -3.62 8.08 -2.82
N GLU A 173 -3.71 8.64 -4.04
CA GLU A 173 -2.92 8.37 -5.25
C GLU A 173 -1.67 7.49 -5.11
N MET A 174 -1.66 6.39 -5.86
CA MET A 174 -0.47 5.57 -6.06
C MET A 174 0.66 6.43 -6.66
N PRO A 175 1.87 6.46 -6.08
CA PRO A 175 3.00 7.19 -6.62
C PRO A 175 3.56 6.61 -7.93
#